data_AF-A0A3D3Q4E2-F1
#
_entry.id   AF-A0A3D3Q4E2-F1
#
_cell.length_a   1.000
_cell.length_b   1.000
_cell.length_c   1.000
_cell.angle_alpha   90.00
_cell.angle_beta   90.00
_cell.angle_gamma   90.00
#
_symmetry.space_group_name_H-M   'P 1'
#
loop_
_entity.id
_entity.type
_entity.pdbx_description
1 polymer ?
#
loop_
_entity_poly.entity_id
_entity_poly.type
_entity_poly.pdbx_seq_one_letter_code
_entity_poly.pdbx_strand_id
1 'polypeptide(L)'
;MRDPVTAAMRLRVFARDRGCVAPLLGGSVMDCFGRLTLEHVKGELRMGVRAPSDMAHLVTLCQGHTEDGRRAGFQWNTVKENRLLVREYLAGVS
;
A
#
# COMPACT_ATOMS: atom_id res chain seq x y z
N MET A 1 -4.54 -17.33 14.67
CA MET A 1 -5.32 -17.46 13.40
C MET A 1 -4.65 -16.57 12.36
N ARG A 2 -4.19 -17.11 11.23
CA ARG A 2 -3.64 -16.28 10.14
C ARG A 2 -4.82 -15.68 9.39
N ASP A 3 -4.81 -14.39 9.17
CA ASP A 3 -5.74 -13.68 8.29
C ASP A 3 -5.06 -13.50 6.91
N PRO A 4 -5.33 -14.39 5.94
CA PRO A 4 -4.67 -14.35 4.64
C PRO A 4 -5.39 -13.39 3.69
N VAL A 5 -4.60 -12.72 2.84
CA VAL A 5 -5.14 -12.05 1.65
C VAL A 5 -5.55 -13.13 0.64
N THR A 6 -6.85 -13.32 0.45
CA THR A 6 -7.38 -14.26 -0.57
C THR A 6 -7.16 -13.72 -1.98
N ALA A 7 -7.17 -14.61 -2.98
CA ALA A 7 -7.08 -14.19 -4.39
C ALA A 7 -8.23 -13.25 -4.78
N ALA A 8 -9.45 -13.53 -4.31
CA ALA A 8 -10.61 -12.67 -4.52
C ALA A 8 -10.41 -11.28 -3.91
N MET A 9 -9.86 -11.20 -2.68
CA MET A 9 -9.53 -9.92 -2.06
C MET A 9 -8.49 -9.15 -2.88
N ARG A 10 -7.43 -9.83 -3.33
CA ARG A 10 -6.38 -9.21 -4.17
C ARG A 10 -6.95 -8.62 -5.47
N LEU A 11 -7.84 -9.35 -6.16
CA LEU A 11 -8.48 -8.85 -7.37
C LEU A 11 -9.35 -7.62 -7.12
N ARG A 12 -10.10 -7.59 -6.00
CA ARG A 12 -10.91 -6.42 -5.62
C ARG A 12 -10.06 -5.20 -5.36
N VAL A 13 -8.95 -5.35 -4.63
CA VAL A 13 -8.02 -4.25 -4.33
C VAL A 13 -7.37 -3.74 -5.61
N PHE A 14 -6.89 -4.63 -6.49
CA PHE A 14 -6.33 -4.23 -7.79
C PHE A 14 -7.33 -3.52 -8.69
N ALA A 15 -8.59 -3.98 -8.73
CA ALA A 15 -9.64 -3.35 -9.51
C ALA A 15 -9.97 -1.93 -9.01
N ARG A 16 -9.95 -1.73 -7.68
CA ARG A 16 -10.15 -0.41 -7.06
C ARG A 16 -8.99 0.53 -7.38
N ASP A 17 -7.76 0.08 -7.17
CA ASP A 17 -6.57 0.95 -7.22
C ASP A 17 -6.07 1.23 -8.65
N ARG A 18 -6.44 0.39 -9.62
CA ARG A 18 -6.08 0.54 -11.05
C ARG A 18 -4.57 0.67 -11.32
N GLY A 19 -3.74 0.16 -10.42
CA GLY A 19 -2.28 0.24 -10.51
C GLY A 19 -1.63 0.55 -9.16
N CYS A 20 -0.36 0.95 -9.19
CA CYS A 20 0.31 1.46 -7.99
C CYS A 20 -0.31 2.81 -7.59
N VAL A 21 -0.71 2.95 -6.32
CA VAL A 21 -1.31 4.22 -5.85
C VAL A 21 -0.28 5.31 -5.59
N ALA A 22 1.00 4.97 -5.39
CA ALA A 22 1.98 5.96 -4.95
C ALA A 22 2.12 7.17 -5.91
N PRO A 23 2.17 7.01 -7.24
CA PRO A 23 2.18 8.16 -8.16
C PRO A 23 0.95 9.06 -8.05
N LEU A 24 -0.22 8.49 -7.77
CA LEU A 24 -1.46 9.26 -7.56
C LEU A 24 -1.39 10.13 -6.29
N LEU A 25 -0.55 9.73 -5.34
CA LEU A 25 -0.35 10.39 -4.05
C LEU A 25 0.96 11.20 -4.00
N GLY A 26 1.48 11.60 -5.16
CA GLY A 26 2.69 12.44 -5.25
C GLY A 26 4.02 11.67 -5.19
N GLY A 27 3.98 10.33 -5.23
CA GLY A 27 5.16 9.49 -5.46
C GLY A 27 5.74 9.68 -6.87
N SER A 28 7.04 9.47 -6.99
CA SER A 28 7.76 9.61 -8.25
C SER A 28 7.40 8.47 -9.22
N VAL A 29 6.94 8.82 -10.43
CA VAL A 29 6.69 7.83 -11.50
C VAL A 29 7.97 7.11 -11.94
N MET A 30 9.14 7.74 -11.77
CA MET A 30 10.44 7.17 -12.12
C MET A 30 10.84 6.03 -11.18
N ASP A 31 10.28 6.01 -9.96
CA ASP A 31 10.48 4.95 -8.99
C ASP A 31 9.37 3.89 -9.07
N CYS A 32 8.42 4.02 -10.01
CA CYS A 32 7.35 3.05 -10.20
C CYS A 32 7.77 1.90 -11.14
N PHE A 33 8.21 0.78 -10.56
CA PHE A 33 8.63 -0.40 -11.33
C PHE A 33 8.30 -1.72 -10.62
N GLY A 34 8.43 -2.81 -11.37
CA GLY A 34 8.29 -4.18 -10.86
C GLY A 34 6.84 -4.62 -10.70
N ARG A 35 6.64 -5.68 -9.92
CA ARG A 35 5.33 -6.31 -9.71
C ARG A 35 4.45 -5.46 -8.79
N LEU A 36 3.13 -5.53 -8.99
CA LEU A 36 2.16 -5.01 -8.05
C LEU A 36 2.01 -5.98 -6.87
N THR A 37 2.11 -5.43 -5.66
CA THR A 37 1.91 -6.12 -4.39
C THR A 37 0.78 -5.42 -3.61
N LEU A 38 0.37 -6.03 -2.49
CA LEU A 38 -0.55 -5.39 -1.56
C LEU A 38 0.19 -5.01 -0.29
N GLU A 39 -0.03 -3.79 0.16
CA GLU A 39 0.49 -3.24 1.40
C GLU A 39 -0.62 -3.16 2.45
N HIS A 40 -0.30 -3.61 3.68
CA HIS A 40 -1.19 -3.49 4.84
C HIS A 40 -0.99 -2.13 5.52
N VAL A 41 -2.03 -1.30 5.49
CA VAL A 41 -2.02 0.03 6.06
C VAL A 41 -2.84 0.02 7.34
N LYS A 42 -2.21 0.34 8.47
CA LYS A 42 -2.89 0.45 9.77
C LYS A 42 -3.56 1.82 9.88
N GLY A 43 -4.80 1.85 10.34
CA GLY A 43 -5.48 3.11 10.70
C GLY A 43 -4.68 3.91 11.74
N GLU A 44 -4.05 3.22 12.69
CA GLU A 44 -3.18 3.81 13.72
C GLU A 44 -1.85 3.05 13.85
N LEU A 45 -0.82 3.75 14.34
CA LEU A 45 0.51 3.16 14.56
C LEU A 45 0.48 2.19 15.72
N ARG A 46 0.51 0.89 15.43
CA ARG A 46 0.65 -0.18 16.42
C ARG A 46 1.83 -1.08 16.10
N MET A 47 2.72 -1.29 17.06
CA MET A 47 3.82 -2.27 16.94
C MET A 47 3.28 -3.69 17.10
N GLY A 48 3.85 -4.66 16.36
CA GLY A 48 3.50 -6.08 16.49
C GLY A 48 2.12 -6.52 15.97
N VAL A 49 1.22 -5.59 15.64
CA VAL A 49 -0.14 -5.91 15.15
C VAL A 49 -0.24 -5.66 13.65
N ARG A 50 -0.64 -6.67 12.88
CA ARG A 50 -0.94 -6.51 11.45
C ARG A 50 -2.34 -5.88 11.26
N ALA A 51 -2.51 -5.05 10.23
CA ALA A 51 -3.86 -4.61 9.84
C ALA A 51 -4.68 -5.78 9.26
N PRO A 52 -6.02 -5.73 9.30
CA PRO A 52 -6.89 -6.72 8.65
C PRO A 52 -6.64 -6.84 7.13
N SER A 53 -6.99 -7.98 6.55
CA SER A 53 -6.92 -8.27 5.11
C SER A 53 -8.26 -7.94 4.44
N ASP A 54 -8.66 -6.67 4.50
CA ASP A 54 -9.90 -6.17 3.92
C ASP A 54 -9.66 -4.97 2.99
N MET A 55 -10.74 -4.44 2.39
CA MET A 55 -10.65 -3.30 1.49
C MET A 55 -10.19 -2.01 2.19
N ALA A 56 -10.49 -1.84 3.48
CA ALA A 56 -10.16 -0.62 4.21
C ALA A 56 -8.67 -0.51 4.60
N HIS A 57 -7.95 -1.64 4.58
CA HIS A 57 -6.58 -1.72 5.06
C HIS A 57 -5.57 -2.24 4.03
N LEU A 58 -6.02 -2.63 2.85
CA LEU A 58 -5.15 -3.09 1.76
C LEU A 58 -5.07 -2.04 0.66
N VAL A 59 -3.86 -1.79 0.16
CA VAL A 59 -3.63 -0.92 -0.99
C VAL A 59 -2.60 -1.51 -1.95
N THR A 60 -2.73 -1.19 -3.23
CA THR A 60 -1.84 -1.65 -4.29
C THR A 60 -0.62 -0.74 -4.39
N LEU A 61 0.56 -1.31 -4.20
CA LEU A 61 1.83 -0.64 -4.45
C LEU A 61 2.72 -1.51 -5.34
N CYS A 62 3.60 -0.90 -6.13
CA CYS A 62 4.62 -1.63 -6.87
C CYS A 62 5.84 -1.93 -5.98
N GLN A 63 6.70 -2.85 -6.43
CA GLN A 63 7.99 -3.13 -5.80
C GLN A 63 8.81 -1.85 -5.57
N GLY A 64 8.85 -0.96 -6.57
CA GLY A 64 9.57 0.31 -6.46
C GLY A 64 9.08 1.29 -5.38
N HIS A 65 7.83 1.17 -4.91
CA HIS A 65 7.27 2.00 -3.82
C HIS A 65 7.09 1.23 -2.50
N THR A 66 7.54 -0.03 -2.46
CA THR A 66 7.60 -0.86 -1.25
C THR A 66 9.07 -1.16 -0.90
N GLU A 67 9.34 -2.20 -0.12
CA GLU A 67 10.67 -2.51 0.43
C GLU A 67 11.73 -2.78 -0.64
N ASP A 68 11.35 -3.41 -1.76
CA ASP A 68 12.24 -3.71 -2.88
C ASP A 68 12.77 -2.44 -3.59
N GLY A 69 12.03 -1.33 -3.52
CA GLY A 69 12.37 -0.06 -4.14
C GLY A 69 13.32 0.83 -3.33
N ARG A 70 13.79 0.35 -2.17
CA ARG A 70 14.61 1.15 -1.26
C ARG A 70 15.90 1.63 -1.92
N ARG A 71 16.05 2.95 -2.12
CA ARG A 71 17.31 3.59 -2.58
C ARG A 71 17.82 4.55 -1.52
N ALA A 72 19.12 4.47 -1.19
CA ALA A 72 19.78 5.34 -0.21
C ALA A 72 19.03 5.49 1.14
N GLY A 73 18.40 4.41 1.62
CA GLY A 73 17.63 4.42 2.88
C GLY A 73 16.22 5.04 2.78
N PHE A 74 15.83 5.54 1.61
CA PHE A 74 14.48 6.02 1.36
C PHE A 74 13.58 4.88 0.89
N GLN A 75 12.41 4.74 1.53
CA GLN A 75 11.37 3.79 1.15
C GLN A 75 10.02 4.52 1.22
N TRP A 76 9.35 4.69 0.08
CA TRP A 76 8.21 5.59 -0.02
C TRP A 76 7.06 5.24 0.94
N ASN A 77 6.70 3.96 1.09
CA ASN A 77 5.60 3.51 1.95
C ASN A 77 5.87 3.60 3.47
N THR A 78 7.10 3.91 3.91
CA THR A 78 7.41 4.04 5.35
C THR A 78 7.41 5.49 5.84
N VAL A 79 7.58 6.44 4.91
CA VAL A 79 7.50 7.89 5.16
C VAL A 79 6.15 8.24 5.82
N LYS A 80 6.19 9.04 6.87
CA LYS A 80 5.02 9.35 7.70
C LYS A 80 3.92 10.04 6.87
N GLU A 81 4.33 10.99 6.05
CA GLU A 81 3.46 11.82 5.21
C GLU A 81 2.75 10.96 4.15
N ASN A 82 3.50 10.11 3.45
CA ASN A 82 2.94 9.19 2.46
C ASN A 82 1.94 8.21 3.08
N ARG A 83 2.23 7.71 4.28
CA ARG A 83 1.29 6.83 5.00
C ARG A 83 0.01 7.53 5.41
N LEU A 84 0.05 8.84 5.70
CA LEU A 84 -1.17 9.62 5.94
C LEU A 84 -1.98 9.75 4.65
N LEU A 85 -1.33 10.09 3.52
CA LEU A 85 -1.99 10.18 2.22
C LEU A 85 -2.65 8.85 1.82
N VAL A 86 -2.00 7.72 2.08
CA VAL A 86 -2.58 6.39 1.81
C VAL A 86 -3.80 6.12 2.70
N ARG A 87 -3.79 6.54 3.97
CA ARG A 87 -4.97 6.40 4.84
C ARG A 87 -6.14 7.25 4.38
N GLU A 88 -5.87 8.49 3.99
CA GLU A 88 -6.87 9.41 3.43
C GLU A 88 -7.44 8.86 2.13
N TYR A 89 -6.59 8.34 1.25
CA TYR A 89 -7.00 7.64 0.05
C TYR A 89 -7.95 6.49 0.38
N LEU A 90 -7.54 5.56 1.26
CA LEU A 90 -8.36 4.43 1.66
C LEU A 90 -9.70 4.88 2.24
N ALA A 91 -9.74 5.91 3.09
CA ALA A 91 -10.99 6.45 3.63
C ALA A 91 -11.94 6.99 2.54
N GLY A 92 -11.42 7.45 1.40
CA GLY A 92 -12.22 7.95 0.28
C GLY A 92 -12.67 6.90 -0.74
N VAL A 93 -12.08 5.69 -0.72
CA VAL A 93 -12.37 4.63 -1.71
C VAL A 93 -12.85 3.31 -1.10
N SER A 94 -13.04 3.27 0.22
CA SER A 94 -13.51 2.08 0.95
C SER A 94 -15.02 1.97 1.02
#